data_AF-A0A822E1W3-F1
#
_entry.id   AF-A0A822E1W3-F1
#
_cell.length_a   1.000
_cell.length_b   1.000
_cell.length_c   1.000
_cell.angle_alpha   90.00
_cell.angle_beta   90.00
_cell.angle_gamma   90.00
#
_symmetry.space_group_name_H-M   'P 1'
#
loop_
_entity.id
_entity.type
_entity.pdbx_description
1 polymer ?
#
loop_
_entity_poly.entity_id
_entity_poly.type
_entity_poly.pdbx_seq_one_letter_code
_entity_poly.pdbx_strand_id
1 'polypeptide(L)'
;MRRPDRTFDPYAESPVDGVIAAFCSVRVISGQFLSDKKIGTYVEVDMFGLQADTIRKEYRTKTIPTNGLNPRYDETVFEFRKIVLPDLAILRIAVYEETGKLIGQRVLPLDGLQAGYRHISLRTEGNFPLSLPTIFCQIILKSYVPDGLTDFVDQLNQPLLMKKTEELLNSTTNASSDSNLISNTSSLRRNRILTDTISAPNPSLDTKISATPISTTTTLTTASSTSVNTISVNDGNISASSSSVKSKTPIETFIPITLEYLCEHKTFSKLKHKQDKELTLMKKKHAKEQAVLGEQQSKIMSKAKSDLEKLTRSPIIHIGYQRRDLSNGGNSTEGKNDAKIMDLINEQNVEWTSLVQRQLTEMNDVRRQHTKEQCETLRLLLDEAQKNQMKELTERQAKEKKELELSQVRQNIEDSKRLGSEKNIRNKSDLDRRVRELKSNNTKKFVEERKRQTLKHERDTGNLIKLHETQKTTLLTEIAKMLEYSLNYQDETPMARFPSSSV
;
A
#
# COMPACT_ATOMS: atom_id res chain seq x y z
N MET A 1 -0.89 22.52 18.32
CA MET A 1 -1.42 23.70 19.07
C MET A 1 -1.86 23.33 20.49
N ARG A 2 -0.93 23.05 21.42
CA ARG A 2 -1.25 22.70 22.83
C ARG A 2 -0.29 23.35 23.85
N ARG A 3 0.38 24.43 23.42
CA ARG A 3 1.37 25.13 24.24
C ARG A 3 0.70 26.35 24.90
N PRO A 4 0.56 26.37 26.24
CA PRO A 4 -0.12 27.46 26.95
C PRO A 4 0.68 28.78 26.93
N ASP A 5 1.95 28.72 26.55
CA ASP A 5 2.88 29.84 26.39
C ASP A 5 2.79 30.54 25.03
N ARG A 6 1.95 30.07 24.09
CA ARG A 6 1.88 30.61 22.72
C ARG A 6 0.44 30.84 22.27
N THR A 7 0.15 32.06 21.82
CA THR A 7 -1.12 32.44 21.21
C THR A 7 -1.07 32.22 19.70
N PHE A 8 -2.06 31.51 19.17
CA PHE A 8 -2.23 31.29 17.74
C PHE A 8 -3.03 32.46 17.13
N ASP A 9 -2.45 33.11 16.12
CA ASP A 9 -3.13 34.16 15.36
C ASP A 9 -3.55 33.61 13.98
N PRO A 10 -4.85 33.49 13.70
CA PRO A 10 -5.35 32.99 12.41
C PRO A 10 -5.13 33.96 11.23
N TYR A 11 -4.71 35.20 11.50
CA TYR A 11 -4.47 36.24 10.49
C TYR A 11 -2.98 36.52 10.25
N ALA A 12 -2.08 35.79 10.92
CA ALA A 12 -0.65 36.00 10.77
C ALA A 12 -0.15 35.64 9.36
N GLU A 13 0.56 36.57 8.73
CA GLU A 13 1.21 36.38 7.41
C GLU A 13 2.60 35.74 7.51
N SER A 14 3.15 35.66 8.73
CA SER A 14 4.43 35.02 9.01
C SER A 14 4.24 33.54 9.36
N PRO A 15 5.20 32.66 8.98
CA PRO A 15 5.18 31.25 9.38
C PRO A 15 4.91 31.11 10.87
N VAL A 16 3.97 30.24 11.22
CA VAL A 16 3.63 29.98 12.63
C VAL A 16 4.87 29.42 13.35
N ASP A 17 5.23 30.00 14.49
CA ASP A 17 6.43 29.61 15.24
C ASP A 17 6.42 28.10 15.58
N GLY A 18 7.41 27.39 15.07
CA GLY A 18 7.57 25.94 15.19
C GLY A 18 7.03 25.13 14.02
N VAL A 19 6.47 25.78 13.00
CA VAL A 19 5.98 25.16 11.76
C VAL A 19 6.83 25.63 10.58
N ILE A 20 7.23 24.69 9.73
CA ILE A 20 7.96 24.97 8.50
C ILE A 20 6.92 25.24 7.41
N ALA A 21 6.94 26.44 6.83
CA ALA A 21 6.10 26.77 5.69
C ALA A 21 6.40 25.85 4.49
N ALA A 22 5.40 25.58 3.65
CA ALA A 22 5.55 24.70 2.48
C ALA A 22 5.40 25.44 1.16
N PHE A 23 5.96 24.82 0.12
CA PHE A 23 5.75 25.11 -1.28
C PHE A 23 4.98 23.94 -1.91
N CYS A 24 3.88 24.23 -2.59
CA CYS A 24 3.12 23.23 -3.33
C CYS A 24 2.98 23.65 -4.80
N SER A 25 3.23 22.72 -5.72
CA SER A 25 2.99 22.94 -7.14
C SER A 25 2.15 21.80 -7.70
N VAL A 26 1.12 22.16 -8.47
CA VAL A 26 0.19 21.20 -9.08
C VAL A 26 0.19 21.43 -10.59
N ARG A 27 0.53 20.40 -11.34
CA ARG A 27 0.42 20.37 -12.80
C ARG A 27 -0.69 19.41 -13.18
N VAL A 28 -1.78 19.94 -13.70
CA VAL A 28 -2.91 19.14 -14.22
C VAL A 28 -2.58 18.74 -15.66
N ILE A 29 -2.57 17.44 -15.94
CA ILE A 29 -2.12 16.89 -17.23
C ILE A 29 -3.32 16.49 -18.07
N SER A 30 -4.16 15.61 -17.53
CA SER A 30 -5.35 15.12 -18.24
C SER A 30 -6.46 14.72 -17.27
N GLY A 31 -7.67 14.57 -17.80
CA GLY A 31 -8.75 13.86 -17.13
C GLY A 31 -9.10 12.57 -17.86
N GLN A 32 -9.71 11.64 -17.15
CA GLN A 32 -10.19 10.38 -17.69
C GLN A 32 -11.63 10.15 -17.24
N PHE A 33 -12.46 9.73 -18.20
CA PHE A 33 -13.88 9.43 -18.03
C PHE A 33 -14.66 10.53 -17.28
N LEU A 34 -14.42 11.82 -17.58
CA LEU A 34 -15.06 12.92 -16.85
C LEU A 34 -16.55 13.05 -17.19
N SER A 35 -16.90 12.95 -18.47
CA SER A 35 -18.28 12.94 -18.96
C SER A 35 -18.39 12.08 -20.22
N ASP A 36 -19.54 11.43 -20.37
CA ASP A 36 -19.97 10.70 -21.57
C ASP A 36 -20.45 11.65 -22.69
N LYS A 37 -20.71 12.92 -22.37
CA LYS A 37 -21.17 13.94 -23.31
C LYS A 37 -20.00 14.64 -24.00
N LYS A 38 -20.23 15.10 -25.22
CA LYS A 38 -19.30 15.98 -25.97
C LYS A 38 -19.34 17.42 -25.45
N ILE A 39 -18.95 17.61 -24.20
CA ILE A 39 -18.91 18.90 -23.52
C ILE A 39 -17.47 19.37 -23.31
N GLY A 40 -17.28 20.69 -23.22
CA GLY A 40 -16.01 21.26 -22.79
C GLY A 40 -15.81 21.11 -21.28
N THR A 41 -14.56 20.91 -20.85
CA THR A 41 -14.22 20.76 -19.43
C THR A 41 -13.00 21.59 -19.05
N TYR A 42 -12.95 22.05 -17.79
CA TYR A 42 -11.80 22.73 -17.20
C TYR A 42 -11.62 22.32 -15.74
N VAL A 43 -10.40 22.48 -15.21
CA VAL A 43 -10.05 22.13 -13.84
C VAL A 43 -9.67 23.39 -13.06
N GLU A 44 -10.26 23.55 -11.89
CA GLU A 44 -9.86 24.53 -10.87
C GLU A 44 -9.03 23.84 -9.78
N VAL A 45 -7.96 24.50 -9.35
CA VAL A 45 -7.09 24.05 -8.27
C VAL A 45 -7.06 25.13 -7.18
N ASP A 46 -7.84 24.94 -6.13
CA ASP A 46 -7.93 25.88 -5.01
C ASP A 46 -7.08 25.40 -3.83
N MET A 47 -6.58 26.34 -3.03
CA MET A 47 -6.01 26.09 -1.71
C MET A 47 -6.90 26.73 -0.65
N PHE A 48 -7.22 25.96 0.39
CA PHE A 48 -7.92 26.44 1.59
C PHE A 48 -7.02 26.26 2.80
N GLY A 49 -7.14 27.12 3.81
CA GLY A 49 -6.36 27.01 5.04
C GLY A 49 -6.51 28.29 5.86
N LEU A 50 -5.38 28.81 6.34
CA LEU A 50 -5.34 30.18 6.86
C LEU A 50 -5.76 31.20 5.79
N GLN A 51 -6.14 32.41 6.21
CA GLN A 51 -6.50 33.46 5.26
C GLN A 51 -5.33 33.79 4.32
N ALA A 52 -4.09 33.76 4.83
CA ALA A 52 -2.88 33.95 4.05
C ALA A 52 -2.57 32.79 3.08
N ASP A 53 -3.08 31.58 3.35
CA ASP A 53 -2.86 30.37 2.54
C ASP A 53 -3.98 30.12 1.52
N THR A 54 -5.09 30.84 1.65
CA THR A 54 -6.30 30.59 0.86
C THR A 54 -6.23 31.29 -0.50
N ILE A 55 -6.16 30.49 -1.56
CA ILE A 55 -6.19 30.95 -2.95
C ILE A 55 -7.37 30.25 -3.64
N ARG A 56 -8.33 31.04 -4.14
CA ARG A 56 -9.58 30.53 -4.73
C ARG A 56 -9.81 31.12 -6.11
N LYS A 57 -10.24 30.28 -7.06
CA LYS A 57 -10.66 30.68 -8.43
C LYS A 57 -9.58 31.36 -9.28
N GLU A 58 -8.36 31.48 -8.78
CA GLU A 58 -7.23 32.07 -9.51
C GLU A 58 -6.58 31.05 -10.45
N TYR A 59 -6.47 29.80 -9.98
CA TYR A 59 -5.80 28.72 -10.70
C TYR A 59 -6.82 27.84 -11.40
N ARG A 60 -7.03 28.13 -12.69
CA ARG A 60 -7.86 27.34 -13.58
C ARG A 60 -7.11 26.98 -14.88
N THR A 61 -7.34 25.77 -15.38
CA THR A 61 -6.84 25.38 -16.70
C THR A 61 -7.63 26.07 -17.80
N LYS A 62 -7.10 26.06 -19.03
CA LYS A 62 -7.90 26.37 -20.22
C LYS A 62 -9.02 25.34 -20.37
N THR A 63 -10.17 25.76 -20.89
CA THR A 63 -11.27 24.86 -21.23
C THR A 63 -10.92 24.07 -22.48
N ILE A 64 -11.04 22.74 -22.40
CA ILE A 64 -10.85 21.85 -23.55
C ILE A 64 -12.24 21.56 -24.12
N PRO A 65 -12.61 22.14 -25.28
CA PRO A 65 -13.93 21.95 -25.87
C PRO A 65 -14.09 20.54 -26.42
N THR A 66 -15.35 20.10 -26.55
CA THR A 66 -15.79 18.88 -27.28
C THR A 66 -15.16 17.53 -26.87
N ASN A 67 -14.33 17.50 -25.83
CA ASN A 67 -13.68 16.30 -25.29
C ASN A 67 -13.96 16.15 -23.79
N GLY A 68 -15.17 15.72 -23.45
CA GLY A 68 -15.57 15.44 -22.07
C GLY A 68 -15.08 14.08 -21.55
N LEU A 69 -14.73 13.14 -22.43
CA LEU A 69 -14.34 11.80 -22.03
C LEU A 69 -12.91 11.80 -21.48
N ASN A 70 -11.93 12.21 -22.28
CA ASN A 70 -10.51 12.19 -21.91
C ASN A 70 -9.80 13.50 -22.33
N PRO A 71 -10.15 14.64 -21.71
CA PRO A 71 -9.50 15.92 -22.00
C PRO A 71 -8.03 15.91 -21.58
N ARG A 72 -7.19 16.58 -22.37
CA ARG A 72 -5.78 16.85 -22.04
C ARG A 72 -5.60 18.34 -21.83
N TYR A 73 -5.20 18.72 -20.62
CA TYR A 73 -5.12 20.11 -20.16
C TYR A 73 -3.74 20.73 -20.33
N ASP A 74 -2.70 19.90 -20.49
CA ASP A 74 -1.29 20.22 -20.79
C ASP A 74 -1.00 21.72 -20.99
N GLU A 75 -0.50 22.40 -19.94
CA GLU A 75 0.43 23.56 -20.03
C GLU A 75 0.54 24.37 -18.72
N THR A 76 -0.43 24.30 -17.79
CA THR A 76 -0.44 25.21 -16.62
C THR A 76 0.05 24.55 -15.34
N VAL A 77 1.14 25.07 -14.79
CA VAL A 77 1.63 24.74 -13.45
C VAL A 77 1.08 25.77 -12.47
N PHE A 78 0.34 25.31 -11.48
CA PHE A 78 -0.18 26.14 -10.40
C PHE A 78 0.78 26.11 -9.22
N GLU A 79 1.34 27.26 -8.83
CA GLU A 79 2.37 27.36 -7.80
C GLU A 79 1.86 28.09 -6.56
N PHE A 80 1.68 27.34 -5.47
CA PHE A 80 1.45 27.87 -4.13
C PHE A 80 2.80 28.08 -3.45
N ARG A 81 3.37 29.27 -3.65
CA ARG A 81 4.77 29.56 -3.29
C ARG A 81 5.03 29.51 -1.79
N LYS A 82 4.11 30.04 -0.98
CA LYS A 82 4.27 30.16 0.46
C LYS A 82 2.97 29.73 1.14
N ILE A 83 3.03 28.61 1.84
CA ILE A 83 1.94 28.07 2.66
C ILE A 83 2.41 28.12 4.11
N VAL A 84 1.84 29.04 4.88
CA VAL A 84 2.18 29.41 6.26
C VAL A 84 1.95 28.26 7.22
N LEU A 85 0.83 27.53 7.09
CA LEU A 85 0.48 26.40 7.95
C LEU A 85 0.03 25.19 7.12
N PRO A 86 0.97 24.37 6.61
CA PRO A 86 0.65 23.22 5.77
C PRO A 86 -0.29 22.20 6.43
N ASP A 87 -0.21 22.04 7.74
CA ASP A 87 -1.03 21.12 8.53
C ASP A 87 -2.54 21.43 8.47
N LEU A 88 -2.90 22.72 8.29
CA LEU A 88 -4.30 23.15 8.15
C LEU A 88 -4.69 23.35 6.68
N ALA A 89 -3.72 23.33 5.77
CA ALA A 89 -3.94 23.59 4.37
C ALA A 89 -4.57 22.39 3.65
N ILE A 90 -5.46 22.67 2.72
CA ILE A 90 -6.25 21.70 1.98
C ILE A 90 -6.25 22.10 0.50
N LEU A 91 -5.77 21.20 -0.35
CA LEU A 91 -5.80 21.32 -1.79
C LEU A 91 -7.13 20.78 -2.32
N ARG A 92 -7.87 21.59 -3.07
CA ARG A 92 -9.08 21.17 -3.77
C ARG A 92 -8.84 21.19 -5.27
N ILE A 93 -9.08 20.05 -5.93
CA ILE A 93 -9.07 19.92 -7.38
C ILE A 93 -10.51 19.67 -7.82
N ALA A 94 -11.10 20.61 -8.57
CA ALA A 94 -12.49 20.54 -9.00
C ALA A 94 -12.57 20.63 -10.53
N VAL A 95 -13.41 19.79 -11.13
CA VAL A 95 -13.63 19.74 -12.58
C VAL A 95 -15.02 20.26 -12.88
N TYR A 96 -15.09 21.21 -13.80
CA TYR A 96 -16.33 21.80 -14.26
C TYR A 96 -16.54 21.59 -15.75
N GLU A 97 -17.80 21.57 -16.12
CA GLU A 97 -18.25 21.72 -17.50
C GLU A 97 -18.07 23.18 -17.94
N GLU A 98 -17.97 23.41 -19.25
CA GLU A 98 -17.97 24.76 -19.85
C GLU A 98 -19.19 25.61 -19.46
N THR A 99 -20.30 24.96 -19.09
CA THR A 99 -21.53 25.57 -18.57
C THR A 99 -21.41 26.07 -17.13
N GLY A 100 -20.30 25.77 -16.44
CA GLY A 100 -20.08 26.06 -15.02
C GLY A 100 -20.62 24.99 -14.06
N LYS A 101 -21.20 23.90 -14.58
CA LYS A 101 -21.68 22.79 -13.75
C LYS A 101 -20.52 21.95 -13.21
N LEU A 102 -20.56 21.61 -11.92
CA LEU A 102 -19.55 20.74 -11.31
C LEU A 102 -19.73 19.28 -11.75
N ILE A 103 -18.68 18.70 -12.32
CA ILE A 103 -18.61 17.27 -12.66
C ILE A 103 -18.19 16.47 -11.42
N GLY A 104 -17.14 16.94 -10.75
CA GLY A 104 -16.64 16.32 -9.54
C GLY A 104 -15.46 17.08 -8.95
N GLN A 105 -15.21 16.85 -7.68
CA GLN A 105 -14.13 17.48 -6.92
C GLN A 105 -13.40 16.46 -6.05
N ARG A 106 -12.15 16.77 -5.75
CA ARG A 106 -11.38 16.10 -4.71
C ARG A 106 -10.80 17.14 -3.76
N VAL A 107 -10.97 16.88 -2.47
CA VAL A 107 -10.39 17.66 -1.38
C VAL A 107 -9.29 16.80 -0.74
N LEU A 108 -8.07 17.32 -0.69
CA LEU A 108 -6.88 16.63 -0.21
C LEU A 108 -6.21 17.49 0.87
N PRO A 109 -6.08 17.02 2.13
CA PRO A 109 -5.23 17.70 3.10
C PRO A 109 -3.79 17.72 2.57
N LEU A 110 -3.07 18.83 2.79
CA LEU A 110 -1.64 18.88 2.48
C LEU A 110 -0.84 18.01 3.45
N ASP A 111 -1.30 17.90 4.70
CA ASP A 111 -0.78 16.94 5.65
C ASP A 111 -0.91 15.51 5.10
N GLY A 112 0.22 14.81 5.00
CA GLY A 112 0.30 13.47 4.42
C GLY A 112 0.17 13.39 2.89
N LEU A 113 0.06 14.51 2.16
CA LEU A 113 0.08 14.49 0.71
C LEU A 113 1.50 14.17 0.21
N GLN A 114 1.68 13.07 -0.51
CA GLN A 114 2.98 12.73 -1.09
C GLN A 114 3.24 13.57 -2.36
N ALA A 115 4.48 13.72 -2.80
CA ALA A 115 4.82 14.29 -4.12
C ALA A 115 4.87 13.20 -5.21
N GLY A 116 4.75 13.58 -6.49
CA GLY A 116 4.80 12.68 -7.65
C GLY A 116 3.55 12.73 -8.53
N TYR A 117 3.60 11.96 -9.62
CA TYR A 117 2.49 11.75 -10.56
C TYR A 117 1.43 10.83 -9.94
N ARG A 118 0.14 11.17 -10.09
CA ARG A 118 -0.95 10.34 -9.58
C ARG A 118 -2.26 10.55 -10.34
N HIS A 119 -3.08 9.51 -10.32
CA HIS A 119 -4.50 9.59 -10.66
C HIS A 119 -5.30 9.91 -9.39
N ILE A 120 -6.15 10.92 -9.48
CA ILE A 120 -7.00 11.39 -8.39
C ILE A 120 -8.45 11.12 -8.76
N SER A 121 -9.07 10.17 -8.08
CA SER A 121 -10.51 9.90 -8.24
C SER A 121 -11.36 11.02 -7.65
N LEU A 122 -12.26 11.54 -8.47
CA LEU A 122 -13.16 12.63 -8.11
C LEU A 122 -14.34 12.12 -7.27
N ARG A 123 -14.98 13.06 -6.57
CA ARG A 123 -16.17 12.86 -5.76
C ARG A 123 -17.23 13.88 -6.16
N THR A 124 -18.48 13.61 -5.83
CA THR A 124 -19.58 14.57 -6.00
C THR A 124 -19.39 15.79 -5.08
N GLU A 125 -20.24 16.81 -5.25
CA GLU A 125 -20.30 17.96 -4.33
C GLU A 125 -20.52 17.51 -2.87
N GLY A 126 -21.42 16.54 -2.66
CA GLY A 126 -21.69 15.91 -1.35
C GLY A 126 -20.61 14.92 -0.88
N ASN A 127 -19.42 14.90 -1.49
CA ASN A 127 -18.28 14.06 -1.15
C ASN A 127 -18.51 12.54 -1.33
N PHE A 128 -19.55 12.12 -2.06
CA PHE A 128 -19.76 10.72 -2.45
C PHE A 128 -18.79 10.33 -3.58
N PRO A 129 -18.19 9.13 -3.55
CA PRO A 129 -17.22 8.70 -4.56
C PRO A 129 -17.84 8.58 -5.96
N LEU A 130 -17.15 9.09 -6.99
CA LEU A 130 -17.47 8.84 -8.38
C LEU A 130 -16.61 7.68 -8.90
N SER A 131 -17.20 6.77 -9.67
CA SER A 131 -16.55 5.50 -10.04
C SER A 131 -15.49 5.62 -11.14
N LEU A 132 -15.72 6.50 -12.13
CA LEU A 132 -14.88 6.61 -13.33
C LEU A 132 -14.10 7.93 -13.46
N PRO A 133 -14.68 9.11 -13.12
CA PRO A 133 -13.99 10.39 -13.28
C PRO A 133 -12.70 10.48 -12.45
N THR A 134 -11.56 10.61 -13.15
CA THR A 134 -10.24 10.80 -12.51
C THR A 134 -9.45 11.93 -13.17
N ILE A 135 -8.60 12.59 -12.39
CA ILE A 135 -7.63 13.58 -12.88
C ILE A 135 -6.22 13.02 -12.73
N PHE A 136 -5.44 13.09 -13.81
CA PHE A 136 -4.02 12.82 -13.79
C PHE A 136 -3.24 14.12 -13.60
N CYS A 137 -2.45 14.18 -12.54
CA CYS A 137 -1.65 15.36 -12.22
C CYS A 137 -0.30 14.99 -11.59
N GLN A 138 0.65 15.92 -11.69
CA GLN A 138 1.90 15.89 -10.94
C GLN A 138 1.79 16.87 -9.77
N ILE A 139 2.05 16.39 -8.56
CA ILE A 139 2.11 17.22 -7.35
C ILE A 139 3.56 17.29 -6.89
N ILE A 140 4.07 18.50 -6.64
CA ILE A 140 5.40 18.73 -6.07
C ILE A 140 5.20 19.42 -4.73
N LEU A 141 5.83 18.88 -3.69
CA LEU A 141 5.82 19.43 -2.34
C LEU A 141 7.26 19.61 -1.88
N LYS A 142 7.57 20.82 -1.40
CA LYS A 142 8.90 21.20 -0.89
C LYS A 142 8.73 22.09 0.33
N SER A 143 9.76 22.22 1.15
CA SER A 143 9.78 23.26 2.18
C SER A 143 9.91 24.63 1.52
N TYR A 144 9.19 25.63 2.04
CA TYR A 144 9.34 27.01 1.60
C TYR A 144 10.75 27.50 1.96
N VAL A 145 11.43 28.07 0.97
CA VAL A 145 12.72 28.73 1.15
C VAL A 145 12.54 30.19 0.72
N PRO A 146 12.85 31.17 1.59
CA PRO A 146 12.81 32.57 1.20
C PRO A 146 13.72 32.86 0.01
N ASP A 147 13.29 33.78 -0.86
CA ASP A 147 14.05 34.19 -2.04
C ASP A 147 15.45 34.69 -1.63
N GLY A 148 16.50 34.14 -2.26
CA GLY A 148 17.91 34.46 -1.98
C GLY A 148 18.64 33.49 -1.06
N LEU A 149 17.93 32.56 -0.40
CA LEU A 149 18.54 31.47 0.38
C LEU A 149 18.50 30.11 -0.34
N THR A 150 17.92 30.06 -1.55
CA THR A 150 17.79 28.84 -2.36
C THR A 150 19.15 28.20 -2.64
N ASP A 151 20.14 29.00 -3.07
CA ASP A 151 21.48 28.52 -3.38
C ASP A 151 22.19 27.93 -2.16
N PHE A 152 21.94 28.50 -0.97
CA PHE A 152 22.50 28.01 0.28
C PHE A 152 21.86 26.68 0.71
N VAL A 153 20.54 26.56 0.59
CA VAL A 153 19.82 25.31 0.89
C VAL A 153 20.19 24.20 -0.08
N ASP A 154 20.38 24.51 -1.36
CA ASP A 154 20.80 23.54 -2.37
C ASP A 154 22.23 23.04 -2.13
N GLN A 155 23.14 23.92 -1.69
CA GLN A 155 24.48 23.55 -1.24
C GLN A 155 24.44 22.60 -0.03
N LEU A 156 23.54 22.84 0.94
CA LEU A 156 23.36 21.97 2.11
C LEU A 156 22.73 20.62 1.76
N ASN A 157 21.83 20.58 0.76
CA ASN A 157 21.21 19.35 0.29
C ASN A 157 22.16 18.43 -0.50
N GLN A 158 23.37 18.89 -0.84
CA GLN A 158 24.39 18.12 -1.56
C GLN A 158 25.70 18.02 -0.77
N PRO A 159 25.74 17.26 0.33
CA PRO A 159 26.94 17.17 1.19
C PRO A 159 28.17 16.58 0.49
N LEU A 160 27.97 15.80 -0.58
CA LEU A 160 29.06 15.20 -1.36
C LEU A 160 29.75 16.19 -2.29
N LEU A 161 29.05 17.25 -2.73
CA LEU A 161 29.67 18.26 -3.59
C LEU A 161 30.64 19.13 -2.77
N MET A 162 30.27 19.47 -1.53
CA MET A 162 31.14 20.21 -0.60
C MET A 162 32.44 19.45 -0.31
N LYS A 163 32.37 18.14 -0.05
CA LYS A 163 33.57 17.30 0.15
C LYS A 163 34.47 17.25 -1.08
N LYS A 164 33.88 17.19 -2.27
CA LYS A 164 34.64 17.16 -3.54
C LYS A 164 35.30 18.51 -3.83
N THR A 165 34.64 19.63 -3.52
CA THR A 165 35.25 20.97 -3.60
C THR A 165 36.32 21.19 -2.54
N GLU A 166 36.14 20.69 -1.31
CA GLU A 166 37.17 20.72 -0.26
C GLU A 166 38.35 19.79 -0.58
N GLU A 167 38.13 18.61 -1.18
CA GLU A 167 39.19 17.74 -1.69
C GLU A 167 39.95 18.40 -2.85
N LEU A 168 39.25 19.08 -3.78
CA LEU A 168 39.92 19.84 -4.83
C LEU A 168 40.75 21.00 -4.26
N LEU A 169 40.25 21.70 -3.24
CA LEU A 169 40.93 22.82 -2.60
C LEU A 169 42.13 22.35 -1.75
N ASN A 170 42.02 21.23 -1.04
CA ASN A 170 43.11 20.63 -0.27
C ASN A 170 44.15 19.93 -1.18
N SER A 171 43.78 19.52 -2.40
CA SER A 171 44.72 19.03 -3.41
C SER A 171 45.51 20.17 -4.08
N THR A 172 45.00 21.41 -4.06
CA THR A 172 45.69 22.58 -4.62
C THR A 172 46.63 23.28 -3.62
N THR A 173 46.60 22.93 -2.33
CA THR A 173 47.52 23.51 -1.32
C THR A 173 48.88 22.82 -1.24
N ASN A 174 49.12 21.73 -1.98
CA ASN A 174 50.43 21.04 -2.04
C ASN A 174 51.20 21.25 -3.37
N ALA A 175 50.79 22.22 -4.19
CA ALA A 175 51.52 22.59 -5.40
C ALA A 175 51.70 24.12 -5.46
N SER A 176 52.53 24.64 -4.58
CA SER A 176 53.12 25.97 -4.77
C SER A 176 54.33 25.86 -5.69
N SER A 177 54.19 26.34 -6.93
CA SER A 177 55.18 27.15 -7.69
C SER A 177 54.67 27.37 -9.13
N ASP A 178 53.88 28.43 -9.36
CA ASP A 178 54.30 29.53 -10.23
C ASP A 178 53.16 30.53 -10.48
N SER A 179 53.57 31.79 -10.50
CA SER A 179 52.76 33.00 -10.44
C SER A 179 52.30 33.52 -11.81
N ASN A 180 51.11 34.13 -11.80
CA ASN A 180 50.60 35.22 -12.67
C ASN A 180 50.16 34.93 -14.12
N LEU A 181 48.84 35.00 -14.37
CA LEU A 181 48.24 36.10 -15.15
C LEU A 181 46.71 36.19 -14.92
N ILE A 182 46.25 37.43 -14.68
CA ILE A 182 44.87 37.87 -14.46
C ILE A 182 44.12 37.93 -15.80
N SER A 183 42.81 37.58 -15.85
CA SER A 183 41.73 38.52 -16.22
C SER A 183 40.39 37.84 -16.59
N ASN A 184 39.32 38.42 -16.03
CA ASN A 184 37.94 38.47 -16.50
C ASN A 184 37.16 37.13 -16.49
N THR A 185 35.97 37.07 -15.89
CA THR A 185 34.78 37.66 -16.51
C THR A 185 33.70 37.95 -15.46
N SER A 186 33.20 39.17 -15.50
CA SER A 186 31.88 39.52 -15.03
C SER A 186 30.89 39.39 -16.20
N SER A 187 29.68 38.94 -15.85
CA SER A 187 28.41 39.20 -16.55
C SER A 187 28.18 38.53 -17.92
N LEU A 188 27.20 37.62 -17.99
CA LEU A 188 26.00 37.81 -18.83
C LEU A 188 24.92 36.76 -18.51
N ARG A 189 23.77 37.29 -18.13
CA ARG A 189 22.48 36.63 -17.97
C ARG A 189 21.84 36.29 -19.32
N ARG A 190 20.89 35.35 -19.27
CA ARG A 190 19.57 35.26 -19.95
C ARG A 190 19.42 34.56 -21.32
N ASN A 191 18.46 33.62 -21.28
CA ASN A 191 17.34 33.36 -22.20
C ASN A 191 17.53 32.53 -23.48
N ARG A 192 16.81 31.38 -23.53
CA ARG A 192 15.75 30.99 -24.51
C ARG A 192 15.19 29.63 -24.08
N ILE A 193 13.91 29.47 -23.74
CA ILE A 193 12.69 29.35 -24.57
C ILE A 193 12.79 28.27 -25.68
N LEU A 194 11.95 27.25 -25.47
CA LEU A 194 11.31 26.22 -26.32
C LEU A 194 11.43 26.38 -27.85
N THR A 195 11.59 25.24 -28.55
CA THR A 195 10.74 24.82 -29.70
C THR A 195 10.97 23.34 -30.04
N ASP A 196 9.87 22.68 -30.41
CA ASP A 196 9.71 21.32 -30.94
C ASP A 196 10.59 20.98 -32.16
N THR A 197 10.88 19.69 -32.38
CA THR A 197 10.39 18.89 -33.55
C THR A 197 11.05 17.49 -33.65
N ILE A 198 10.17 16.48 -33.62
CA ILE A 198 10.10 15.27 -34.47
C ILE A 198 11.41 14.67 -35.03
N SER A 199 11.71 13.41 -34.65
CA SER A 199 11.81 12.26 -35.59
C SER A 199 12.38 11.01 -34.92
N ALA A 200 11.69 9.88 -35.08
CA ALA A 200 12.31 8.55 -34.99
C ALA A 200 13.39 8.42 -36.09
N PRO A 201 14.38 7.52 -35.94
CA PRO A 201 14.18 6.18 -36.50
C PRO A 201 14.90 5.04 -35.75
N ASN A 202 14.41 3.81 -36.00
CA ASN A 202 15.18 2.56 -35.89
C ASN A 202 16.52 2.63 -36.65
N PRO A 203 17.49 1.78 -36.33
CA PRO A 203 17.74 0.66 -37.24
C PRO A 203 18.07 -0.68 -36.57
N SER A 204 17.50 -1.72 -37.15
CA SER A 204 17.93 -3.11 -37.20
C SER A 204 19.19 -3.30 -38.06
N LEU A 205 19.97 -4.37 -37.79
CA LEU A 205 20.65 -5.29 -38.74
C LEU A 205 21.46 -6.32 -37.91
N ASP A 206 20.98 -7.57 -37.81
CA ASP A 206 21.41 -8.77 -38.57
C ASP A 206 22.88 -9.18 -38.33
N THR A 207 23.19 -10.41 -37.89
CA THR A 207 23.28 -11.57 -38.81
C THR A 207 23.21 -12.93 -38.08
N LYS A 208 22.42 -13.81 -38.71
CA LYS A 208 22.25 -15.29 -38.66
C LYS A 208 23.40 -16.15 -38.11
N ILE A 209 23.03 -17.26 -37.43
CA ILE A 209 23.29 -18.66 -37.85
C ILE A 209 22.27 -19.59 -37.15
N SER A 210 21.77 -20.55 -37.94
CA SER A 210 20.76 -21.57 -37.65
C SER A 210 21.37 -22.83 -37.04
N ALA A 211 20.67 -23.48 -36.09
CA ALA A 211 20.49 -24.95 -36.04
C ALA A 211 19.57 -25.38 -34.87
N THR A 212 18.44 -26.01 -35.19
CA THR A 212 17.75 -27.04 -34.38
C THR A 212 18.11 -28.43 -34.97
N PRO A 213 17.70 -29.59 -34.40
CA PRO A 213 17.05 -29.89 -33.10
C PRO A 213 17.77 -31.03 -32.33
N ILE A 214 17.30 -31.42 -31.14
CA ILE A 214 17.08 -32.83 -30.72
C ILE A 214 16.41 -32.87 -29.34
N SER A 215 15.41 -33.74 -29.25
CA SER A 215 14.55 -34.10 -28.12
C SER A 215 15.28 -34.74 -26.93
N THR A 216 14.73 -34.59 -25.71
CA THR A 216 14.55 -35.70 -24.75
C THR A 216 13.58 -35.30 -23.62
N THR A 217 12.39 -35.88 -23.70
CA THR A 217 11.65 -36.59 -22.64
C THR A 217 12.24 -36.55 -21.21
N THR A 218 11.43 -36.19 -20.19
CA THR A 218 10.68 -37.15 -19.32
C THR A 218 10.14 -36.45 -18.06
N THR A 219 8.90 -36.84 -17.75
CA THR A 219 8.01 -36.63 -16.60
C THR A 219 8.59 -36.90 -15.20
N LEU A 220 7.87 -36.45 -14.15
CA LEU A 220 7.38 -37.22 -12.95
C LEU A 220 6.90 -36.21 -11.87
N THR A 221 5.60 -35.95 -11.70
CA THR A 221 4.60 -36.61 -10.81
C THR A 221 4.83 -36.53 -9.29
N THR A 222 3.87 -35.85 -8.66
CA THR A 222 3.30 -36.02 -7.31
C THR A 222 3.50 -37.37 -6.60
N ALA A 223 3.74 -37.33 -5.28
CA ALA A 223 2.97 -38.09 -4.30
C ALA A 223 3.25 -37.63 -2.85
N SER A 224 2.16 -37.46 -2.11
CA SER A 224 2.10 -37.31 -0.66
C SER A 224 2.27 -38.67 0.04
N SER A 225 2.83 -38.69 1.25
CA SER A 225 2.36 -39.60 2.31
C SER A 225 2.95 -39.25 3.67
N THR A 226 2.02 -39.02 4.60
CA THR A 226 2.15 -38.95 6.05
C THR A 226 2.71 -40.25 6.64
N SER A 227 3.53 -40.15 7.68
CA SER A 227 3.56 -41.15 8.76
C SER A 227 3.79 -40.49 10.11
N VAL A 228 2.94 -40.92 11.02
CA VAL A 228 2.76 -40.50 12.41
C VAL A 228 3.74 -41.30 13.27
N ASN A 229 4.30 -40.68 14.32
CA ASN A 229 4.63 -41.41 15.53
C ASN A 229 4.45 -40.51 16.75
N THR A 230 3.48 -40.91 17.57
CA THR A 230 3.13 -40.38 18.88
C THR A 230 4.02 -40.99 19.96
N ILE A 231 4.56 -40.17 20.86
CA ILE A 231 4.83 -40.54 22.26
C ILE A 231 4.36 -39.40 23.17
N SER A 232 3.35 -39.71 23.96
CA SER A 232 2.86 -39.05 25.19
C SER A 232 3.84 -39.34 26.35
N VAL A 233 3.99 -38.66 27.49
CA VAL A 233 3.16 -37.80 28.37
C VAL A 233 4.16 -37.04 29.30
N ASN A 234 3.68 -35.96 29.95
CA ASN A 234 3.89 -35.60 31.36
C ASN A 234 4.56 -34.25 31.72
N ASP A 235 3.90 -33.60 32.69
CA ASP A 235 4.11 -32.30 33.32
C ASP A 235 5.48 -32.10 33.99
N GLY A 236 5.90 -30.83 34.13
CA GLY A 236 6.93 -30.45 35.12
C GLY A 236 7.75 -29.21 34.81
N ASN A 237 7.28 -28.07 35.33
CA ASN A 237 8.01 -26.86 35.71
C ASN A 237 9.55 -26.98 35.93
N ILE A 238 10.40 -26.27 35.15
CA ILE A 238 11.77 -25.88 35.56
C ILE A 238 12.15 -24.49 35.00
N SER A 239 12.52 -23.62 35.94
CA SER A 239 13.25 -22.37 35.76
C SER A 239 14.75 -22.60 35.53
N ALA A 240 15.33 -21.65 34.80
CA ALA A 240 16.68 -21.10 34.95
C ALA A 240 17.93 -21.84 34.38
N SER A 241 18.65 -21.02 33.60
CA SER A 241 20.11 -20.86 33.54
C SER A 241 20.91 -21.69 32.54
N SER A 242 21.40 -20.99 31.51
CA SER A 242 22.77 -21.17 31.02
C SER A 242 23.34 -19.80 30.63
N SER A 243 24.16 -19.24 31.53
CA SER A 243 24.99 -18.07 31.30
C SER A 243 26.43 -18.51 31.02
N SER A 244 27.01 -18.03 29.92
CA SER A 244 28.47 -17.88 29.74
C SER A 244 28.80 -16.71 28.80
N VAL A 245 28.64 -15.47 29.31
CA VAL A 245 29.69 -14.45 29.50
C VAL A 245 30.86 -14.50 28.49
N LYS A 246 31.26 -13.49 27.69
CA LYS A 246 31.16 -12.01 27.72
C LYS A 246 31.60 -11.47 26.33
N SER A 247 30.82 -10.57 25.75
CA SER A 247 31.35 -9.31 25.20
C SER A 247 30.25 -8.25 25.36
N LYS A 248 30.59 -7.13 25.98
CA LYS A 248 29.67 -6.00 26.18
C LYS A 248 29.49 -5.30 24.84
N THR A 249 28.37 -5.55 24.17
CA THR A 249 27.84 -4.71 23.09
C THR A 249 26.36 -4.41 23.39
N PRO A 250 25.91 -3.14 23.35
CA PRO A 250 24.55 -2.79 23.70
C PRO A 250 23.64 -2.90 22.47
N ILE A 251 23.05 -4.08 22.23
CA ILE A 251 21.92 -4.24 21.31
C ILE A 251 20.98 -5.30 21.89
N GLU A 252 20.11 -4.87 22.80
CA GLU A 252 18.94 -5.65 23.22
C GLU A 252 17.72 -5.07 22.48
N THR A 253 17.69 -5.27 21.17
CA THR A 253 16.62 -4.81 20.29
C THR A 253 15.46 -5.80 20.31
N PHE A 254 14.23 -5.29 20.38
CA PHE A 254 13.02 -6.09 20.24
C PHE A 254 13.10 -7.01 19.01
N ILE A 255 12.69 -8.27 19.18
CA ILE A 255 12.61 -9.23 18.07
C ILE A 255 11.62 -8.68 17.03
N PRO A 256 11.99 -8.63 15.74
CA PRO A 256 11.09 -8.15 14.70
C PRO A 256 9.84 -9.03 14.57
N ILE A 257 8.67 -8.41 14.44
CA ILE A 257 7.41 -9.10 14.16
C ILE A 257 7.38 -9.45 12.68
N THR A 258 7.51 -10.73 12.36
CA THR A 258 7.49 -11.25 10.98
C THR A 258 6.09 -11.74 10.58
N LEU A 259 5.86 -11.88 9.28
CA LEU A 259 4.61 -12.46 8.77
C LEU A 259 4.40 -13.90 9.26
N GLU A 260 5.47 -14.71 9.28
CA GLU A 260 5.46 -16.09 9.78
C GLU A 260 4.90 -16.14 11.21
N TYR A 261 5.43 -15.27 12.09
CA TYR A 261 5.00 -15.16 13.48
C TYR A 261 3.51 -14.80 13.62
N LEU A 262 3.01 -13.90 12.77
CA LEU A 262 1.59 -13.53 12.77
C LEU A 262 0.69 -14.66 12.23
N CYS A 263 1.15 -15.41 11.24
CA CYS A 263 0.44 -16.56 10.68
C CYS A 263 0.34 -17.73 11.66
N GLU A 264 1.35 -17.95 12.50
CA GLU A 264 1.33 -18.96 13.56
C GLU A 264 0.44 -18.57 14.75
N HIS A 265 0.03 -17.30 14.83
CA HIS A 265 -0.79 -16.82 15.93
C HIS A 265 -2.14 -17.57 15.99
N LYS A 266 -2.52 -17.98 17.21
CA LYS A 266 -3.69 -18.84 17.48
C LYS A 266 -4.99 -18.30 16.88
N THR A 267 -5.19 -16.99 16.84
CA THR A 267 -6.40 -16.38 16.26
C THR A 267 -6.45 -16.54 14.74
N PHE A 268 -5.32 -16.35 14.05
CA PHE A 268 -5.22 -16.52 12.60
C PHE A 268 -5.38 -17.99 12.20
N SER A 269 -4.73 -18.91 12.93
CA SER A 269 -4.87 -20.35 12.70
C SER A 269 -6.32 -20.83 12.85
N LYS A 270 -7.05 -20.33 13.88
CA LYS A 270 -8.48 -20.61 14.05
C LYS A 270 -9.34 -20.06 12.91
N LEU A 271 -9.05 -18.85 12.44
CA LEU A 271 -9.74 -18.26 11.30
C LEU A 271 -9.56 -19.11 10.05
N LYS A 272 -8.32 -19.48 9.72
CA LYS A 272 -8.02 -20.35 8.57
C LYS A 272 -8.77 -21.67 8.63
N HIS A 273 -8.79 -22.32 9.80
CA HIS A 273 -9.53 -23.56 10.00
C HIS A 273 -11.06 -23.39 9.85
N LYS A 274 -11.63 -22.26 10.25
CA LYS A 274 -13.04 -21.92 10.01
C LYS A 274 -13.33 -21.77 8.52
N GLN A 275 -12.46 -21.06 7.80
CA GLN A 275 -12.57 -20.81 6.36
C GLN A 275 -12.48 -22.11 5.54
N ASP A 276 -11.56 -23.02 5.91
CA ASP A 276 -11.44 -24.34 5.27
C ASP A 276 -12.72 -25.19 5.43
N LYS A 277 -13.35 -25.13 6.61
CA LYS A 277 -14.62 -25.82 6.89
C LYS A 277 -15.76 -25.25 6.05
N GLU A 278 -15.86 -23.94 5.95
CA GLU A 278 -16.87 -23.25 5.15
C GLU A 278 -16.74 -23.61 3.66
N LEU A 279 -15.51 -23.61 3.12
CA LEU A 279 -15.24 -23.99 1.73
C LEU A 279 -15.62 -25.44 1.44
N THR A 280 -15.31 -26.34 2.39
CA THR A 280 -15.64 -27.76 2.28
C THR A 280 -17.15 -27.98 2.30
N LEU A 281 -17.88 -27.25 3.15
CA LEU A 281 -19.34 -27.31 3.21
C LEU A 281 -19.97 -26.79 1.91
N MET A 282 -19.46 -25.68 1.38
CA MET A 282 -19.94 -25.10 0.12
C MET A 282 -19.73 -26.06 -1.05
N LYS A 283 -18.55 -26.66 -1.19
CA LYS A 283 -18.28 -27.66 -2.23
C LYS A 283 -19.25 -28.85 -2.16
N LYS A 284 -19.56 -29.33 -0.94
CA LYS A 284 -20.57 -30.38 -0.74
C LYS A 284 -21.98 -29.93 -1.15
N LYS A 285 -22.35 -28.68 -0.90
CA LYS A 285 -23.63 -28.12 -1.34
C LYS A 285 -23.70 -28.04 -2.87
N HIS A 286 -22.67 -27.51 -3.52
CA HIS A 286 -22.57 -27.40 -4.97
C HIS A 286 -22.64 -28.76 -5.67
N ALA A 287 -21.94 -29.77 -5.14
CA ALA A 287 -22.01 -31.14 -5.65
C ALA A 287 -23.42 -31.75 -5.56
N LYS A 288 -24.17 -31.46 -4.49
CA LYS A 288 -25.58 -31.90 -4.36
C LYS A 288 -26.49 -31.21 -5.38
N GLU A 289 -26.33 -29.90 -5.58
CA GLU A 289 -27.09 -29.15 -6.60
C GLU A 289 -26.81 -29.68 -8.02
N GLN A 290 -25.54 -29.98 -8.34
CA GLN A 290 -25.16 -30.58 -9.62
C GLN A 290 -25.79 -31.97 -9.81
N ALA A 291 -25.79 -32.80 -8.77
CA ALA A 291 -26.42 -34.12 -8.83
C ALA A 291 -27.93 -34.04 -9.08
N VAL A 292 -28.63 -33.13 -8.40
CA VAL A 292 -30.09 -32.93 -8.58
C VAL A 292 -30.41 -32.46 -9.99
N LEU A 293 -29.68 -31.46 -10.52
CA LEU A 293 -29.90 -30.97 -11.88
C LEU A 293 -29.58 -32.06 -12.93
N GLY A 294 -28.49 -32.80 -12.75
CA GLY A 294 -28.12 -33.91 -13.65
C GLY A 294 -29.19 -35.01 -13.68
N GLU A 295 -29.76 -35.37 -12.53
CA GLU A 295 -30.84 -36.35 -12.45
C GLU A 295 -32.13 -35.84 -13.14
N GLN A 296 -32.46 -34.56 -12.96
CA GLN A 296 -33.61 -33.91 -13.63
C GLN A 296 -33.42 -33.91 -15.16
N GLN A 297 -32.24 -33.52 -15.65
CA GLN A 297 -31.93 -33.49 -17.09
C GLN A 297 -31.99 -34.90 -17.71
N SER A 298 -31.49 -35.91 -17.00
CA SER A 298 -31.57 -37.32 -17.43
C SER A 298 -33.03 -37.83 -17.53
N LYS A 299 -33.89 -37.46 -16.55
CA LYS A 299 -35.33 -37.79 -16.58
C LYS A 299 -36.06 -37.12 -17.75
N ILE A 300 -35.77 -35.85 -18.02
CA ILE A 300 -36.39 -35.12 -19.14
C ILE A 300 -35.95 -35.73 -20.49
N MET A 301 -34.65 -36.03 -20.64
CA MET A 301 -34.11 -36.64 -21.86
C MET A 301 -34.67 -38.04 -22.12
N SER A 302 -34.77 -38.89 -21.08
CA SER A 302 -35.36 -40.24 -21.22
C SER A 302 -36.84 -40.21 -21.57
N LYS A 303 -37.62 -39.28 -21.02
CA LYS A 303 -39.02 -39.06 -21.39
C LYS A 303 -39.15 -38.61 -22.86
N ALA A 304 -38.36 -37.63 -23.29
CA ALA A 304 -38.37 -37.15 -24.67
C ALA A 304 -38.03 -38.27 -25.68
N LYS A 305 -37.04 -39.12 -25.37
CA LYS A 305 -36.70 -40.31 -26.18
C LYS A 305 -37.85 -41.32 -26.22
N SER A 306 -38.49 -41.61 -25.08
CA SER A 306 -39.62 -42.55 -25.02
C SER A 306 -40.84 -42.06 -25.83
N ASP A 307 -41.15 -40.76 -25.75
CA ASP A 307 -42.26 -40.18 -26.50
C ASP A 307 -41.98 -40.15 -28.01
N LEU A 308 -40.71 -39.97 -28.42
CA LEU A 308 -40.29 -40.14 -29.82
C LEU A 308 -40.42 -41.59 -30.29
N GLU A 309 -40.00 -42.57 -29.49
CA GLU A 309 -40.11 -44.00 -29.84
C GLU A 309 -41.59 -44.45 -29.97
N LYS A 310 -42.50 -43.89 -29.16
CA LYS A 310 -43.94 -44.15 -29.29
C LYS A 310 -44.51 -43.56 -30.58
N LEU A 311 -44.02 -42.40 -31.01
CA LEU A 311 -44.49 -41.75 -32.23
C LEU A 311 -43.99 -42.46 -33.50
N THR A 312 -42.83 -43.11 -33.45
CA THR A 312 -42.27 -43.90 -34.56
C THR A 312 -42.81 -45.33 -34.63
N ARG A 313 -43.38 -45.87 -33.54
CA ARG A 313 -43.98 -47.22 -33.48
C ARG A 313 -45.45 -47.32 -33.93
N SER A 314 -45.99 -46.36 -34.68
CA SER A 314 -47.35 -46.49 -35.24
C SER A 314 -47.46 -47.79 -36.08
N PRO A 315 -48.51 -48.62 -35.90
CA PRO A 315 -48.60 -49.91 -36.59
C PRO A 315 -48.76 -49.69 -38.09
N ILE A 316 -47.84 -50.23 -38.87
CA ILE A 316 -47.97 -50.35 -40.32
C ILE A 316 -49.19 -51.25 -40.56
N ILE A 317 -50.34 -50.65 -40.88
CA ILE A 317 -51.48 -51.39 -41.40
C ILE A 317 -51.11 -51.85 -42.81
N HIS A 318 -50.86 -53.15 -42.96
CA HIS A 318 -50.71 -53.80 -44.26
C HIS A 318 -52.11 -53.94 -44.89
N ILE A 319 -52.54 -52.96 -45.68
CA ILE A 319 -53.66 -53.12 -46.61
C ILE A 319 -53.09 -53.13 -48.02
N GLY A 320 -53.31 -54.26 -48.69
CA GLY A 320 -52.75 -54.59 -49.99
C GLY A 320 -53.26 -53.74 -51.15
N TYR A 321 -52.47 -53.78 -52.21
CA TYR A 321 -52.79 -53.47 -53.60
C TYR A 321 -53.41 -52.08 -53.88
N GLN A 322 -52.56 -51.10 -54.12
CA GLN A 322 -52.48 -50.45 -55.45
C GLN A 322 -51.32 -49.45 -55.50
N ARG A 323 -50.43 -49.67 -56.47
CA ARG A 323 -49.37 -48.73 -56.85
C ARG A 323 -50.08 -47.53 -57.49
N ARG A 324 -50.11 -46.39 -56.79
CA ARG A 324 -50.46 -45.08 -57.35
C ARG A 324 -49.47 -44.07 -56.79
N ASP A 325 -48.90 -43.28 -57.70
CA ASP A 325 -47.98 -42.19 -57.43
C ASP A 325 -48.41 -41.30 -56.26
N LEU A 326 -47.43 -40.92 -55.44
CA LEU A 326 -47.29 -39.71 -54.60
C LEU A 326 -46.32 -40.02 -53.45
N SER A 327 -45.16 -39.35 -53.37
CA SER A 327 -44.58 -38.88 -52.09
C SER A 327 -43.23 -38.19 -52.25
N ASN A 328 -43.27 -36.96 -52.76
CA ASN A 328 -42.41 -35.92 -52.23
C ASN A 328 -42.98 -35.53 -50.85
N GLY A 329 -42.47 -36.09 -49.75
CA GLY A 329 -43.02 -35.78 -48.42
C GLY A 329 -42.56 -36.57 -47.19
N GLY A 330 -41.47 -37.35 -47.26
CA GLY A 330 -41.01 -38.18 -46.13
C GLY A 330 -40.14 -37.49 -45.07
N ASN A 331 -39.48 -36.36 -45.39
CA ASN A 331 -38.42 -35.80 -44.53
C ASN A 331 -38.86 -34.72 -43.53
N SER A 332 -40.13 -34.36 -43.46
CA SER A 332 -40.55 -33.18 -42.68
C SER A 332 -40.82 -33.46 -41.20
N THR A 333 -41.00 -34.71 -40.77
CA THR A 333 -41.33 -35.06 -39.37
C THR A 333 -40.11 -35.54 -38.58
N GLU A 334 -39.21 -36.32 -39.18
CA GLU A 334 -37.96 -36.74 -38.54
C GLU A 334 -37.04 -35.54 -38.26
N GLY A 335 -36.80 -34.67 -39.24
CA GLY A 335 -35.99 -33.46 -39.05
C GLY A 335 -36.57 -32.46 -38.02
N LYS A 336 -37.90 -32.45 -37.81
CA LYS A 336 -38.54 -31.63 -36.77
C LYS A 336 -38.39 -32.23 -35.37
N ASN A 337 -38.34 -33.56 -35.26
CA ASN A 337 -38.13 -34.25 -34.00
C ASN A 337 -36.66 -34.18 -33.58
N ASP A 338 -35.72 -34.27 -34.54
CA ASP A 338 -34.30 -34.05 -34.32
C ASP A 338 -34.00 -32.61 -33.88
N ALA A 339 -34.64 -31.61 -34.51
CA ALA A 339 -34.52 -30.21 -34.10
C ALA A 339 -34.98 -29.99 -32.65
N LYS A 340 -36.11 -30.60 -32.24
CA LYS A 340 -36.60 -30.51 -30.85
C LYS A 340 -35.65 -31.16 -29.83
N ILE A 341 -34.99 -32.26 -30.19
CA ILE A 341 -33.99 -32.90 -29.33
C ILE A 341 -32.75 -32.01 -29.20
N MET A 342 -32.29 -31.42 -30.30
CA MET A 342 -31.16 -30.49 -30.28
C MET A 342 -31.45 -29.23 -29.46
N ASP A 343 -32.66 -28.66 -29.58
CA ASP A 343 -33.08 -27.51 -28.77
C ASP A 343 -33.12 -27.85 -27.27
N LEU A 344 -33.64 -29.03 -26.92
CA LEU A 344 -33.65 -29.52 -25.55
C LEU A 344 -32.24 -29.75 -24.99
N ILE A 345 -31.33 -30.31 -25.79
CA ILE A 345 -29.91 -30.47 -25.41
C ILE A 345 -29.26 -29.10 -25.19
N ASN A 346 -29.53 -28.13 -26.06
CA ASN A 346 -29.04 -26.76 -25.89
C ASN A 346 -29.58 -26.10 -24.64
N GLU A 347 -30.87 -26.27 -24.32
CA GLU A 347 -31.48 -25.76 -23.09
C GLU A 347 -30.83 -26.38 -21.84
N GLN A 348 -30.67 -27.71 -21.81
CA GLN A 348 -29.96 -28.41 -20.74
C GLN A 348 -28.50 -27.94 -20.60
N ASN A 349 -27.84 -27.68 -21.73
CA ASN A 349 -26.47 -27.15 -21.74
C ASN A 349 -26.38 -25.75 -21.12
N VAL A 350 -27.32 -24.87 -21.45
CA VAL A 350 -27.39 -23.50 -20.91
C VAL A 350 -27.68 -23.54 -19.42
N GLU A 351 -28.63 -24.35 -18.96
CA GLU A 351 -28.95 -24.51 -17.54
C GLU A 351 -27.76 -25.00 -16.73
N TRP A 352 -27.06 -26.02 -17.22
CA TRP A 352 -25.88 -26.57 -16.57
C TRP A 352 -24.72 -25.55 -16.52
N THR A 353 -24.45 -24.88 -17.64
CA THR A 353 -23.40 -23.87 -17.72
C THR A 353 -23.71 -22.69 -16.79
N SER A 354 -24.97 -22.26 -16.72
CA SER A 354 -25.44 -21.22 -15.80
C SER A 354 -25.26 -21.64 -14.33
N LEU A 355 -25.62 -22.88 -13.99
CA LEU A 355 -25.40 -23.42 -12.64
C LEU A 355 -23.93 -23.39 -12.25
N VAL A 356 -23.05 -23.92 -13.11
CA VAL A 356 -21.61 -23.99 -12.83
C VAL A 356 -20.99 -22.58 -12.74
N GLN A 357 -21.41 -21.66 -13.60
CA GLN A 357 -20.96 -20.26 -13.56
C GLN A 357 -21.38 -19.57 -12.25
N ARG A 358 -22.61 -19.81 -11.78
CA ARG A 358 -23.08 -19.30 -10.48
C ARG A 358 -22.24 -19.88 -9.34
N GLN A 359 -22.04 -21.20 -9.33
CA GLN A 359 -21.26 -21.87 -8.29
C GLN A 359 -19.80 -21.41 -8.25
N LEU A 360 -19.17 -21.22 -9.42
CA LEU A 360 -17.82 -20.66 -9.53
C LEU A 360 -17.76 -19.23 -8.95
N THR A 361 -18.75 -18.40 -9.27
CA THR A 361 -18.85 -17.03 -8.75
C THR A 361 -18.98 -17.02 -7.23
N GLU A 362 -19.89 -17.82 -6.67
CA GLU A 362 -20.07 -17.98 -5.22
C GLU A 362 -18.78 -18.47 -4.52
N MET A 363 -18.09 -19.46 -5.11
CA MET A 363 -16.81 -19.98 -4.63
C MET A 363 -15.72 -18.91 -4.62
N ASN A 364 -15.64 -18.09 -5.67
CA ASN A 364 -14.66 -17.01 -5.79
C ASN A 364 -14.98 -15.86 -4.83
N ASP A 365 -16.25 -15.52 -4.64
CA ASP A 365 -16.67 -14.48 -3.71
C ASP A 365 -16.33 -14.83 -2.26
N VAL A 366 -16.59 -16.07 -1.84
CA VAL A 366 -16.22 -16.51 -0.49
C VAL A 366 -14.71 -16.58 -0.32
N ARG A 367 -13.95 -17.02 -1.34
CA ARG A 367 -12.49 -16.99 -1.27
C ARG A 367 -11.94 -15.57 -1.14
N ARG A 368 -12.49 -14.61 -1.89
CA ARG A 368 -12.14 -13.18 -1.76
C ARG A 368 -12.46 -12.67 -0.37
N GLN A 369 -13.62 -13.01 0.17
CA GLN A 369 -14.01 -12.63 1.52
C GLN A 369 -13.04 -13.22 2.56
N HIS A 370 -12.66 -14.49 2.41
CA HIS A 370 -11.68 -15.14 3.26
C HIS A 370 -10.31 -14.45 3.22
N THR A 371 -9.82 -14.10 2.03
CA THR A 371 -8.56 -13.34 1.89
C THR A 371 -8.66 -11.97 2.57
N LYS A 372 -9.77 -11.24 2.42
CA LYS A 372 -9.97 -9.96 3.11
C LYS A 372 -9.93 -10.11 4.63
N GLU A 373 -10.65 -11.08 5.17
CA GLU A 373 -10.67 -11.37 6.62
C GLU A 373 -9.29 -11.77 7.15
N GLN A 374 -8.52 -12.56 6.37
CA GLN A 374 -7.14 -12.92 6.71
C GLN A 374 -6.26 -11.67 6.78
N CYS A 375 -6.33 -10.79 5.78
CA CYS A 375 -5.56 -9.54 5.75
C CYS A 375 -5.91 -8.60 6.91
N GLU A 376 -7.19 -8.45 7.24
CA GLU A 376 -7.65 -7.64 8.38
C GLU A 376 -7.15 -8.22 9.70
N THR A 377 -7.24 -9.54 9.87
CA THR A 377 -6.76 -10.22 11.08
C THR A 377 -5.26 -10.04 11.27
N LEU A 378 -4.47 -10.16 10.19
CA LEU A 378 -3.01 -9.93 10.24
C LEU A 378 -2.67 -8.49 10.64
N ARG A 379 -3.42 -7.50 10.15
CA ARG A 379 -3.25 -6.08 10.55
C ARG A 379 -3.52 -5.88 12.03
N LEU A 380 -4.64 -6.41 12.54
CA LEU A 380 -5.01 -6.30 13.96
C LEU A 380 -3.98 -6.97 14.86
N LEU A 381 -3.45 -8.12 14.45
CA LEU A 381 -2.41 -8.82 15.20
C LEU A 381 -1.08 -8.07 15.22
N LEU A 382 -0.69 -7.44 14.11
CA LEU A 382 0.48 -6.57 14.06
C LEU A 382 0.32 -5.38 15.01
N ASP A 383 -0.81 -4.67 14.92
CA ASP A 383 -1.07 -3.48 15.76
C ASP A 383 -1.05 -3.84 17.26
N GLU A 384 -1.66 -4.98 17.64
CA GLU A 384 -1.66 -5.45 19.03
C GLU A 384 -0.25 -5.88 19.48
N ALA A 385 0.52 -6.57 18.64
CA ALA A 385 1.90 -6.94 18.95
C ALA A 385 2.81 -5.70 19.11
N GLN A 386 2.69 -4.71 18.23
CA GLN A 386 3.44 -3.45 18.30
C GLN A 386 3.07 -2.65 19.56
N LYS A 387 1.78 -2.60 19.89
CA LYS A 387 1.28 -1.98 21.12
C LYS A 387 1.86 -2.65 22.37
N ASN A 388 1.95 -3.98 22.39
CA ASN A 388 2.54 -4.72 23.50
C ASN A 388 4.05 -4.47 23.62
N GLN A 389 4.79 -4.41 22.51
CA GLN A 389 6.22 -4.03 22.53
C GLN A 389 6.43 -2.60 23.05
N MET A 390 5.59 -1.64 22.63
CA MET A 390 5.66 -0.27 23.11
C MET A 390 5.37 -0.18 24.62
N LYS A 391 4.34 -0.89 25.09
CA LYS A 391 4.02 -0.98 26.51
C LYS A 391 5.20 -1.55 27.30
N GLU A 392 5.80 -2.65 26.85
CA GLU A 392 6.96 -3.25 27.50
C GLU A 392 8.16 -2.29 27.55
N LEU A 393 8.41 -1.53 26.48
CA LEU A 393 9.47 -0.52 26.46
C LEU A 393 9.21 0.57 27.52
N THR A 394 7.99 1.09 27.60
CA THR A 394 7.64 2.14 28.58
C THR A 394 7.77 1.65 30.03
N GLU A 395 7.36 0.41 30.30
CA GLU A 395 7.52 -0.21 31.62
C GLU A 395 9.00 -0.40 31.98
N ARG A 396 9.83 -0.80 31.00
CA ARG A 396 11.28 -0.93 31.17
C ARG A 396 11.94 0.42 31.46
N GLN A 397 11.59 1.46 30.69
CA GLN A 397 12.07 2.83 30.90
C GLN A 397 11.68 3.35 32.30
N ALA A 398 10.46 3.06 32.76
CA ALA A 398 10.01 3.42 34.10
C ALA A 398 10.82 2.70 35.21
N LYS A 399 11.18 1.43 35.01
CA LYS A 399 12.06 0.68 35.92
C LYS A 399 13.48 1.26 35.94
N GLU A 400 14.07 1.51 34.77
CA GLU A 400 15.40 2.13 34.65
C GLU A 400 15.46 3.52 35.32
N LYS A 401 14.39 4.32 35.22
CA LYS A 401 14.30 5.63 35.88
C LYS A 401 14.32 5.50 37.40
N LYS A 402 13.51 4.59 37.95
CA LYS A 402 13.49 4.33 39.41
C LYS A 402 14.83 3.80 39.91
N GLU A 403 15.47 2.92 39.15
CA GLU A 403 16.80 2.41 39.49
C GLU A 403 17.85 3.51 39.49
N LEU A 404 17.80 4.45 38.52
CA LEU A 404 18.69 5.60 38.50
C LEU A 404 18.49 6.49 39.73
N GLU A 405 17.24 6.81 40.08
CA GLU A 405 16.94 7.63 41.27
C GLU A 405 17.46 6.97 42.55
N LEU A 406 17.27 5.65 42.69
CA LEU A 406 17.80 4.88 43.81
C LEU A 406 19.34 4.90 43.85
N SER A 407 19.99 4.79 42.68
CA SER A 407 21.45 4.87 42.54
C SER A 407 21.97 6.25 42.96
N GLN A 408 21.30 7.33 42.57
CA GLN A 408 21.67 8.70 42.95
C GLN A 408 21.56 8.92 44.47
N VAL A 409 20.53 8.38 45.13
CA VAL A 409 20.40 8.43 46.59
C VAL A 409 21.52 7.67 47.28
N ARG A 410 21.84 6.46 46.82
CA ARG A 410 22.94 5.64 47.36
C ARG A 410 24.29 6.34 47.21
N GLN A 411 24.56 6.90 46.03
CA GLN A 411 25.77 7.65 45.75
C GLN A 411 25.91 8.87 46.68
N ASN A 412 24.83 9.62 46.91
CA ASN A 412 24.83 10.78 47.79
C ASN A 412 25.14 10.42 49.26
N ILE A 413 24.59 9.32 49.75
CA ILE A 413 24.88 8.80 51.11
C ILE A 413 26.35 8.39 51.22
N GLU A 414 26.86 7.64 50.23
CA GLU A 414 28.25 7.18 50.19
C GLU A 414 29.25 8.35 50.12
N ASP A 415 28.99 9.34 49.27
CA ASP A 415 29.80 10.55 49.16
C ASP A 415 29.81 11.37 50.45
N SER A 416 28.65 11.49 51.12
CA SER A 416 28.55 12.16 52.42
C SER A 416 29.33 11.43 53.50
N LYS A 417 29.29 10.09 53.50
CA LYS A 417 30.07 9.25 54.43
C LYS A 417 31.57 9.38 54.18
N ARG A 418 32.00 9.41 52.91
CA ARG A 418 33.40 9.63 52.52
C ARG A 418 33.91 10.97 53.02
N LEU A 419 33.15 12.04 52.81
CA LEU A 419 33.50 13.37 53.30
C LEU A 419 33.67 13.40 54.83
N GLY A 420 32.78 12.72 55.57
CA GLY A 420 32.89 12.60 57.03
C GLY A 420 34.11 11.81 57.52
N SER A 421 34.69 10.95 56.69
CA SER A 421 35.88 10.16 57.00
C SER A 421 37.21 10.85 56.64
N GLU A 422 37.17 12.02 56.00
CA GLU A 422 38.38 12.74 55.59
C GLU A 422 39.13 13.33 56.79
N LYS A 423 40.38 12.87 57.01
CA LYS A 423 41.25 13.36 58.10
C LYS A 423 41.86 14.75 57.84
N ASN A 424 41.66 15.34 56.65
CA ASN A 424 42.30 16.60 56.21
C ASN A 424 41.40 17.84 56.39
N ILE A 425 40.25 17.69 57.05
CA ILE A 425 39.34 18.81 57.32
C ILE A 425 39.90 19.58 58.52
N ARG A 426 40.41 20.79 58.27
CA ARG A 426 41.08 21.58 59.32
C ARG A 426 40.08 22.27 60.26
N ASN A 427 39.05 22.93 59.71
CA ASN A 427 38.12 23.79 60.48
C ASN A 427 36.66 23.63 60.00
N LYS A 428 35.68 24.04 60.83
CA LYS A 428 34.23 23.97 60.53
C LYS A 428 33.83 24.73 59.25
N SER A 429 34.43 25.89 58.97
CA SER A 429 34.16 26.65 57.74
C SER A 429 34.62 25.92 56.48
N ASP A 430 35.71 25.15 56.57
CA ASP A 430 36.23 24.34 55.45
C ASP A 430 35.34 23.11 55.22
N LEU A 431 34.84 22.48 56.30
CA LEU A 431 33.83 21.43 56.21
C LEU A 431 32.56 21.92 55.49
N ASP A 432 32.01 23.07 55.90
CA ASP A 432 30.80 23.64 55.31
C ASP A 432 30.99 24.04 53.83
N ARG A 433 32.20 24.48 53.47
CA ARG A 433 32.57 24.72 52.06
C ARG A 433 32.58 23.41 51.26
N ARG A 434 33.22 22.36 51.78
CA ARG A 434 33.37 21.06 51.12
C ARG A 434 32.02 20.34 50.97
N VAL A 435 31.11 20.47 51.95
CA VAL A 435 29.71 19.99 51.86
C VAL A 435 28.95 20.72 50.75
N ARG A 436 29.09 22.05 50.63
CA ARG A 436 28.44 22.83 49.56
C ARG A 436 28.97 22.45 48.17
N GLU A 437 30.28 22.28 48.05
CA GLU A 437 30.92 21.86 46.80
C GLU A 437 30.47 20.46 46.39
N LEU A 438 30.41 19.51 47.34
CA LEU A 438 29.92 18.16 47.10
C LEU A 438 28.45 18.15 46.64
N LYS A 439 27.57 18.91 47.31
CA LYS A 439 26.16 19.06 46.90
C LYS A 439 26.03 19.65 45.50
N SER A 440 26.82 20.67 45.17
CA SER A 440 26.83 21.30 43.84
C SER A 440 27.28 20.30 42.76
N ASN A 441 28.39 19.59 43.00
CA ASN A 441 28.93 18.59 42.08
C ASN A 441 27.96 17.42 41.88
N ASN A 442 27.36 16.90 42.95
CA ASN A 442 26.38 15.82 42.86
C ASN A 442 25.12 16.27 42.12
N THR A 443 24.63 17.49 42.38
CA THR A 443 23.49 18.05 41.63
C THR A 443 23.77 18.11 40.13
N LYS A 444 24.94 18.64 39.73
CA LYS A 444 25.34 18.72 38.32
C LYS A 444 25.41 17.34 37.67
N LYS A 445 26.10 16.38 38.31
CA LYS A 445 26.22 15.00 37.81
C LYS A 445 24.84 14.33 37.66
N PHE A 446 23.97 14.46 38.65
CA PHE A 446 22.65 13.83 38.64
C PHE A 446 21.72 14.41 37.56
N VAL A 447 21.82 15.73 37.31
CA VAL A 447 21.10 16.39 36.22
C VAL A 447 21.61 15.91 34.86
N GLU A 448 22.93 15.88 34.64
CA GLU A 448 23.52 15.38 33.39
C GLU A 448 23.18 13.91 33.13
N GLU A 449 23.17 13.08 34.18
CA GLU A 449 22.83 11.67 34.07
C GLU A 449 21.35 11.43 33.73
N ARG A 450 20.43 12.19 34.35
CA ARG A 450 19.00 12.16 33.98
C ARG A 450 18.79 12.63 32.55
N LYS A 451 19.51 13.67 32.11
CA LYS A 451 19.48 14.15 30.72
C LYS A 451 19.96 13.07 29.75
N ARG A 452 21.07 12.39 30.06
CA ARG A 452 21.60 11.28 29.27
C ARG A 452 20.61 10.10 29.20
N GLN A 453 19.98 9.76 30.32
CA GLN A 453 18.97 8.68 30.36
C GLN A 453 17.73 9.03 29.53
N THR A 454 17.25 10.28 29.62
CA THR A 454 16.11 10.76 28.81
C THR A 454 16.41 10.68 27.31
N LEU A 455 17.58 11.16 26.89
CA LEU A 455 18.01 11.08 25.48
C LEU A 455 18.18 9.63 24.99
N LYS A 456 18.60 8.70 25.87
CA LYS A 456 18.63 7.27 25.56
C LYS A 456 17.21 6.73 25.35
N HIS A 457 16.28 7.02 26.27
CA HIS A 457 14.89 6.59 26.17
C HIS A 457 14.19 7.13 24.91
N GLU A 458 14.42 8.40 24.57
CA GLU A 458 13.93 9.01 23.33
C GLU A 458 14.48 8.29 22.08
N ARG A 459 15.79 7.99 22.07
CA ARG A 459 16.42 7.25 20.96
C ARG A 459 15.86 5.84 20.82
N ASP A 460 15.73 5.10 21.92
CA ASP A 460 15.22 3.73 21.92
C ASP A 460 13.76 3.70 21.45
N THR A 461 12.95 4.67 21.88
CA THR A 461 11.56 4.85 21.42
C THR A 461 11.51 5.17 19.93
N GLY A 462 12.33 6.10 19.45
CA GLY A 462 12.40 6.46 18.04
C GLY A 462 12.86 5.28 17.16
N ASN A 463 13.81 4.47 17.63
CA ASN A 463 14.25 3.27 16.92
C ASN A 463 13.15 2.22 16.83
N LEU A 464 12.38 2.00 17.91
CA LEU A 464 11.27 1.06 17.92
C LEU A 464 10.14 1.51 16.97
N ILE A 465 9.82 2.81 16.94
CA ILE A 465 8.83 3.38 16.01
C ILE A 465 9.25 3.13 14.56
N LYS A 466 10.51 3.42 14.20
CA LYS A 466 11.02 3.15 12.84
C LYS A 466 10.95 1.67 12.47
N LEU A 467 11.23 0.78 13.42
CA LEU A 467 11.10 -0.66 13.22
C LEU A 467 9.63 -1.05 12.97
N HIS A 468 8.69 -0.50 13.75
CA HIS A 468 7.25 -0.73 13.60
C HIS A 468 6.73 -0.22 12.24
N GLU A 469 7.17 0.95 11.79
CA GLU A 469 6.83 1.50 10.47
C GLU A 469 7.32 0.61 9.33
N THR A 470 8.56 0.11 9.45
CA THR A 470 9.15 -0.80 8.46
C THR A 470 8.34 -2.11 8.39
N GLN A 471 8.04 -2.72 9.54
CA GLN A 471 7.22 -3.94 9.61
C GLN A 471 5.83 -3.73 9.01
N LYS A 472 5.19 -2.60 9.31
CA LYS A 472 3.86 -2.25 8.78
C LYS A 472 3.89 -2.11 7.26
N THR A 473 4.93 -1.46 6.72
CA THR A 473 5.10 -1.30 5.27
C THR A 473 5.31 -2.65 4.57
N THR A 474 6.15 -3.52 5.14
CA THR A 474 6.36 -4.88 4.64
C THR A 474 5.07 -5.69 4.66
N LEU A 475 4.31 -5.65 5.76
CA LEU A 475 3.03 -6.36 5.86
C LEU A 475 2.00 -5.82 4.87
N LEU A 476 1.90 -4.49 4.70
CA LEU A 476 0.98 -3.89 3.73
C LEU A 476 1.31 -4.30 2.30
N THR A 477 2.60 -4.39 1.96
CA THR A 477 3.06 -4.87 0.66
C THR A 477 2.64 -6.32 0.43
N GLU A 478 2.81 -7.18 1.44
CA GLU A 478 2.43 -8.58 1.32
C GLU A 478 0.90 -8.78 1.27
N ILE A 479 0.15 -8.01 2.06
CA ILE A 479 -1.32 -7.97 1.99
C ILE A 479 -1.78 -7.53 0.58
N ALA A 480 -1.12 -6.54 -0.02
CA ALA A 480 -1.46 -6.09 -1.37
C ALA A 480 -1.27 -7.23 -2.38
N LYS A 481 -0.15 -7.97 -2.32
CA LYS A 481 0.08 -9.14 -3.17
C LYS A 481 -0.97 -10.23 -2.96
N MET A 482 -1.34 -10.52 -1.71
CA MET A 482 -2.39 -11.51 -1.40
C MET A 482 -3.73 -11.12 -2.02
N LEU A 483 -4.11 -9.85 -1.94
CA LEU A 483 -5.36 -9.34 -2.51
C LEU A 483 -5.32 -9.36 -4.04
N GLU A 484 -4.20 -8.95 -4.64
CA GLU A 484 -3.99 -9.00 -6.09
C GLU A 484 -4.09 -10.44 -6.63
N TYR A 485 -3.43 -11.39 -5.96
CA TYR A 485 -3.53 -12.81 -6.30
C TYR A 485 -4.98 -13.32 -6.23
N SER A 486 -5.75 -12.87 -5.23
CA SER A 486 -7.17 -13.25 -5.10
C SER A 486 -8.08 -12.67 -6.19
N LEU A 487 -7.70 -11.55 -6.80
CA LEU A 487 -8.42 -10.93 -7.92
C LEU A 487 -8.06 -11.62 -9.23
N ASN A 488 -6.77 -11.89 -9.48
CA ASN A 488 -6.28 -12.47 -10.73
C ASN A 488 -6.65 -13.95 -10.90
N TYR A 489 -6.93 -14.68 -9.81
CA TYR A 489 -7.40 -16.08 -9.88
C TYR A 489 -8.72 -16.26 -10.68
N GLN A 490 -9.46 -15.16 -10.91
CA GLN A 490 -10.71 -15.14 -11.65
C GLN A 490 -10.52 -15.26 -13.18
N ASP A 491 -9.39 -14.80 -13.71
CA ASP A 491 -9.11 -14.79 -15.15
C ASP A 491 -8.55 -16.13 -15.67
N GLU A 492 -7.95 -16.94 -14.79
CA GLU A 492 -7.31 -18.21 -15.16
C GLU A 492 -8.21 -19.44 -15.02
N THR A 493 -9.42 -19.33 -14.44
CA THR A 493 -10.31 -20.49 -14.33
C THR A 493 -11.02 -20.72 -15.67
N PRO A 494 -10.72 -21.81 -16.42
CA PRO A 494 -11.38 -22.04 -17.70
C PRO A 494 -12.88 -22.22 -17.46
N MET A 495 -13.73 -21.57 -18.25
CA MET A 495 -15.17 -21.86 -18.28
C MET A 495 -15.34 -23.37 -18.39
N ALA A 496 -15.97 -23.97 -17.38
CA ALA A 496 -16.14 -25.40 -17.27
C ALA A 496 -16.84 -25.94 -18.52
N ARG A 497 -16.08 -26.63 -19.39
CA ARG A 497 -16.68 -27.47 -20.41
C ARG A 497 -17.46 -28.57 -19.70
N PHE A 498 -18.62 -28.92 -20.26
CA PHE A 498 -19.41 -30.07 -19.85
C PHE A 498 -18.48 -31.25 -19.53
N PRO A 499 -18.71 -32.01 -18.43
CA PRO A 499 -18.17 -33.37 -18.41
C PRO A 499 -18.78 -34.04 -19.64
N SER A 500 -17.93 -34.46 -20.57
CA SER A 500 -18.34 -35.24 -21.73
C SER A 500 -19.21 -36.37 -21.20
N SER A 501 -20.52 -36.31 -21.41
CA SER A 501 -21.39 -37.42 -21.05
C SER A 501 -20.85 -38.62 -21.79
N SER A 502 -20.42 -39.63 -21.05
CA SER A 502 -20.23 -40.97 -21.58
C SER A 502 -21.59 -41.38 -22.16
N VAL A 503 -21.71 -41.27 -23.48
CA VAL A 503 -22.80 -41.89 -24.25
C VAL A 503 -22.67 -43.39 -24.12
#